data_AF-A0A2J6HDI1-F1
#
_entry.id   AF-A0A2J6HDI1-F1
#
_cell.length_a   1.000
_cell.length_b   1.000
_cell.length_c   1.000
_cell.angle_alpha   90.00
_cell.angle_beta   90.00
_cell.angle_gamma   90.00
#
_symmetry.space_group_name_H-M   'P 1'
#
loop_
_entity.id
_entity.type
_entity.pdbx_description
1 polymer ?
#
loop_
_entity_poly.entity_id
_entity_poly.type
_entity_poly.pdbx_seq_one_letter_code
_entity_poly.pdbx_strand_id
1 'polypeptide(L)'
;MKRLLQIRKTGLIFMFMFLFSSVSYACDYTIELYDDFGDGWNGGTVTVLVNGVAVPALTNITLGSGAGPALYTIAGVVDGDQITTTYTAGSWAYENYYYIYDATGTEVGSDGVGGVTPTGISTPIVVACPIALDASIASISVGECPTIQNVNAELLNSGLNTLTSDTIYWTLDGVPQTPVYWTGSLTTGNSEFVTLGSFLAVAGNTYNIVAWSASPNGGVDGNISNDTATFAITISNIGLA
;
A
#
# COMPACT_ATOMS: atom_id res chain seq x y z
N MET A 1 45.36 -49.46 15.06
CA MET A 1 44.12 -49.12 14.35
C MET A 1 43.42 -47.97 15.07
N LYS A 2 43.66 -46.72 14.65
CA LYS A 2 42.95 -45.54 15.19
C LYS A 2 41.71 -45.31 14.33
N ARG A 3 40.50 -45.50 14.88
CA ARG A 3 39.25 -45.15 14.20
C ARG A 3 39.08 -43.63 14.26
N LEU A 4 39.11 -42.97 13.09
CA LEU A 4 38.73 -41.57 12.95
C LEU A 4 37.22 -41.43 13.14
N LEU A 5 36.83 -40.61 14.12
CA LEU A 5 35.43 -40.23 14.35
C LEU A 5 35.06 -39.13 13.34
N GLN A 6 34.22 -39.45 12.35
CA GLN A 6 33.65 -38.43 11.46
C GLN A 6 32.52 -37.70 12.18
N ILE A 7 32.73 -36.42 12.48
CA ILE A 7 31.68 -35.51 12.95
C ILE A 7 30.91 -35.05 11.71
N ARG A 8 29.67 -35.54 11.55
CA ARG A 8 28.72 -34.96 10.59
C ARG A 8 28.23 -33.64 11.16
N LYS A 9 28.61 -32.53 10.53
CA LYS A 9 27.99 -31.22 10.78
C LYS A 9 26.56 -31.28 10.22
N THR A 10 25.60 -31.64 11.06
CA THR A 10 24.18 -31.46 10.75
C THR A 10 23.91 -29.96 10.80
N GLY A 11 23.85 -29.31 9.64
CA GLY A 11 23.50 -27.90 9.53
C GLY A 11 22.08 -27.68 10.03
N LEU A 12 21.94 -26.99 11.16
CA LEU A 12 20.65 -26.51 11.63
C LEU A 12 20.26 -25.33 10.74
N ILE A 13 19.32 -25.54 9.81
CA ILE A 13 18.74 -24.47 9.02
C ILE A 13 17.85 -23.66 9.96
N PHE A 14 18.35 -22.51 10.42
CA PHE A 14 17.54 -21.49 11.07
C PHE A 14 16.66 -20.86 9.98
N MET A 15 15.47 -21.42 9.76
CA MET A 15 14.44 -20.79 8.96
C MET A 15 13.95 -19.57 9.76
N PHE A 16 14.52 -18.41 9.45
CA PHE A 16 14.06 -17.13 9.96
C PHE A 16 12.66 -16.91 9.37
N MET A 17 11.63 -17.23 10.16
CA MET A 17 10.25 -16.94 9.79
C MET A 17 10.12 -15.41 9.79
N PHE A 18 10.32 -14.81 8.61
CA PHE A 18 10.05 -13.40 8.39
C PHE A 18 8.55 -13.23 8.62
N LEU A 19 8.18 -12.64 9.75
CA LEU A 19 6.85 -12.10 9.93
C LEU A 19 6.71 -11.00 8.88
N PHE A 20 6.09 -11.33 7.75
CA PHE A 20 5.64 -10.33 6.78
C PHE A 20 4.54 -9.53 7.47
N SER A 21 4.93 -8.48 8.19
CA SER A 21 4.00 -7.42 8.58
C SER A 21 3.69 -6.66 7.31
N SER A 22 2.60 -7.01 6.63
CA SER A 22 2.04 -6.13 5.62
C SER A 22 1.61 -4.85 6.33
N VAL A 23 2.39 -3.78 6.18
CA VAL A 23 1.93 -2.44 6.53
C VAL A 23 0.92 -2.08 5.45
N SER A 24 -0.35 -2.39 5.70
CA SER A 24 -1.44 -1.96 4.83
C SER A 24 -1.66 -0.47 5.04
N TYR A 25 -1.52 0.31 3.97
CA TYR A 25 -1.80 1.74 4.02
C TYR A 25 -3.29 1.96 4.29
N ALA A 26 -3.59 2.75 5.33
CA ALA A 26 -4.94 3.00 5.81
C ALA A 26 -5.37 4.43 5.50
N CYS A 27 -6.67 4.63 5.31
CA CYS A 27 -7.29 5.92 5.07
C CYS A 27 -8.64 6.01 5.79
N ASP A 28 -9.20 7.22 5.82
CA ASP A 28 -10.47 7.49 6.48
C ASP A 28 -11.54 7.79 5.43
N TYR A 29 -12.69 7.13 5.56
CA TYR A 29 -13.91 7.46 4.81
C TYR A 29 -14.86 8.24 5.72
N THR A 30 -15.84 8.93 5.14
CA THR A 30 -16.84 9.70 5.89
C THR A 30 -18.24 9.22 5.55
N ILE A 31 -19.12 9.13 6.55
CA ILE A 31 -20.56 8.98 6.35
C ILE A 31 -21.27 10.23 6.88
N GLU A 32 -22.18 10.76 6.07
CA GLU A 32 -22.94 11.98 6.36
C GLU A 32 -24.44 11.68 6.39
N LEU A 33 -25.09 11.99 7.50
CA LEU A 33 -26.52 11.72 7.71
C LEU A 33 -27.33 13.01 7.59
N TYR A 34 -28.43 12.95 6.87
CA TYR A 34 -29.30 14.08 6.55
C TYR A 34 -30.78 13.74 6.74
N ASP A 35 -31.59 14.79 6.87
CA ASP A 35 -33.02 14.71 7.15
C ASP A 35 -33.75 15.88 6.47
N ASP A 36 -34.75 15.58 5.64
CA ASP A 36 -35.41 16.60 4.81
C ASP A 36 -36.21 17.64 5.62
N PHE A 37 -36.73 17.27 6.80
CA PHE A 37 -37.62 18.14 7.60
C PHE A 37 -36.91 18.77 8.80
N GLY A 38 -35.75 18.25 9.15
CA GLY A 38 -34.82 18.83 10.11
C GLY A 38 -35.19 18.60 11.57
N ASP A 39 -36.08 17.66 11.87
CA ASP A 39 -36.36 17.18 13.22
C ASP A 39 -35.49 15.97 13.60
N GLY A 40 -34.74 15.43 12.64
CA GLY A 40 -33.81 14.32 12.83
C GLY A 40 -34.51 12.97 12.72
N TRP A 41 -33.74 11.90 12.81
CA TRP A 41 -34.17 10.58 12.31
C TRP A 41 -35.23 9.86 13.16
N ASN A 42 -35.72 10.45 14.25
CA ASN A 42 -36.88 9.97 15.00
C ASN A 42 -36.81 8.48 15.39
N GLY A 43 -35.64 8.05 15.88
CA GLY A 43 -35.35 6.66 16.25
C GLY A 43 -34.74 5.80 15.13
N GLY A 44 -34.64 6.35 13.92
CA GLY A 44 -33.93 5.75 12.80
C GLY A 44 -32.42 5.77 13.03
N THR A 45 -31.76 4.70 12.60
CA THR A 45 -30.31 4.54 12.79
C THR A 45 -29.67 3.83 11.61
N VAL A 46 -28.39 4.07 11.39
CA VAL A 46 -27.55 3.31 10.47
C VAL A 46 -26.38 2.70 11.24
N THR A 47 -25.98 1.49 10.87
CA THR A 47 -24.77 0.84 11.36
C THR A 47 -23.82 0.60 10.19
N VAL A 48 -22.56 1.00 10.35
CA VAL A 48 -21.51 0.74 9.34
C VAL A 48 -20.81 -0.58 9.66
N LEU A 49 -20.60 -1.39 8.63
CA LEU A 49 -19.85 -2.64 8.70
C LEU A 49 -18.65 -2.57 7.76
N VAL A 50 -17.49 -3.04 8.25
CA VAL A 50 -16.27 -3.24 7.46
C VAL A 50 -16.01 -4.74 7.40
N ASN A 51 -15.89 -5.29 6.19
CA ASN A 51 -15.73 -6.72 5.94
C ASN A 51 -16.82 -7.58 6.63
N GLY A 52 -18.05 -7.06 6.67
CA GLY A 52 -19.19 -7.70 7.31
C GLY A 52 -19.21 -7.63 8.85
N VAL A 53 -18.26 -6.96 9.49
CA VAL A 53 -18.21 -6.76 10.94
C VAL A 53 -18.60 -5.32 11.28
N ALA A 54 -19.56 -5.16 12.19
CA ALA A 54 -19.98 -3.83 12.64
C ALA A 54 -18.83 -3.08 13.32
N VAL A 55 -18.61 -1.84 12.92
CA VAL A 55 -17.61 -0.95 13.53
C VAL A 55 -18.20 -0.41 14.84
N PRO A 56 -17.63 -0.70 16.02
CA PRO A 56 -18.29 -0.39 17.30
C PRO A 56 -18.60 1.10 17.52
N ALA A 57 -17.77 1.99 16.99
CA ALA A 57 -18.01 3.43 17.07
C ALA A 57 -19.12 3.93 16.12
N LEU A 58 -19.51 3.10 15.15
CA LEU A 58 -20.47 3.41 14.09
C LEU A 58 -21.66 2.45 14.11
N THR A 59 -21.97 1.88 15.27
CA THR A 59 -23.22 1.12 15.48
C THR A 59 -24.34 2.05 15.90
N ASN A 60 -25.49 1.93 15.23
CA ASN A 60 -26.71 2.68 15.51
C ASN A 60 -26.51 4.21 15.55
N ILE A 61 -25.66 4.74 14.67
CA ILE A 61 -25.48 6.18 14.52
C ILE A 61 -26.75 6.80 13.92
N THR A 62 -27.01 8.07 14.25
CA THR A 62 -28.28 8.75 13.95
C THR A 62 -28.08 10.25 13.85
N LEU A 63 -28.97 10.95 13.14
CA LEU A 63 -29.06 12.39 13.20
C LEU A 63 -30.09 12.78 14.27
N GLY A 64 -29.61 13.35 15.39
CA GLY A 64 -30.46 13.63 16.55
C GLY A 64 -31.44 14.81 16.38
N SER A 65 -31.14 15.75 15.48
CA SER A 65 -31.96 16.92 15.15
C SER A 65 -31.33 17.71 13.99
N GLY A 66 -32.09 18.58 13.33
CA GLY A 66 -31.60 19.41 12.22
C GLY A 66 -31.57 18.63 10.91
N ALA A 67 -31.36 19.33 9.79
CA ALA A 67 -31.37 18.73 8.46
C ALA A 67 -30.07 18.00 8.08
N GLY A 68 -29.05 18.08 8.94
CA GLY A 68 -27.72 17.53 8.71
C GLY A 68 -26.72 18.52 8.06
N PRO A 69 -25.51 18.05 7.74
CA PRO A 69 -25.04 16.69 8.00
C PRO A 69 -24.70 16.46 9.47
N ALA A 70 -25.03 15.27 9.99
CA ALA A 70 -24.23 14.66 11.07
C ALA A 70 -23.10 13.86 10.43
N LEU A 71 -21.86 14.17 10.81
CA LEU A 71 -20.64 13.60 10.24
C LEU A 71 -20.07 12.51 11.14
N TYR A 72 -19.73 11.36 10.55
CA TYR A 72 -18.99 10.29 11.22
C TYR A 72 -17.84 9.79 10.36
N THR A 73 -16.72 9.50 11.01
CA THR A 73 -15.52 8.99 10.35
C THR A 73 -15.45 7.47 10.42
N ILE A 74 -15.30 6.82 9.27
CA ILE A 74 -14.96 5.42 9.12
C ILE A 74 -13.43 5.34 9.08
N ALA A 75 -12.82 5.26 10.27
CA ALA A 75 -11.38 5.46 10.42
C ALA A 75 -10.57 4.19 10.13
N GLY A 76 -9.39 4.38 9.53
CA GLY A 76 -8.35 3.35 9.41
C GLY A 76 -8.75 2.14 8.58
N VAL A 77 -9.63 2.32 7.59
CA VAL A 77 -9.91 1.28 6.59
C VAL A 77 -8.71 1.16 5.65
N VAL A 78 -8.46 -0.05 5.16
CA VAL A 78 -7.31 -0.34 4.29
C VAL A 78 -7.77 -0.71 2.89
N ASP A 79 -6.85 -0.61 1.93
CA ASP A 79 -7.13 -0.96 0.53
C ASP A 79 -7.73 -2.37 0.41
N GLY A 80 -8.86 -2.49 -0.30
CA GLY A 80 -9.60 -3.73 -0.47
C GLY A 80 -10.63 -4.05 0.60
N ASP A 81 -10.68 -3.31 1.72
CA ASP A 81 -11.77 -3.45 2.70
C ASP A 81 -13.14 -3.20 2.05
N GLN A 82 -14.17 -3.86 2.57
CA GLN A 82 -15.53 -3.77 2.07
C GLN A 82 -16.43 -3.03 3.06
N ILE A 83 -16.87 -1.83 2.71
CA ILE A 83 -17.83 -1.04 3.49
C ILE A 83 -19.25 -1.38 3.04
N THR A 84 -20.11 -1.70 4.01
CA THR A 84 -21.56 -1.87 3.84
C THR A 84 -22.28 -1.22 5.01
N THR A 85 -23.60 -1.04 4.90
CA THR A 85 -24.41 -0.49 5.99
C THR A 85 -25.69 -1.29 6.22
N THR A 86 -26.17 -1.30 7.46
CA THR A 86 -27.54 -1.70 7.78
C THR A 86 -28.31 -0.51 8.30
N TYR A 87 -29.56 -0.37 7.87
CA TYR A 87 -30.46 0.68 8.32
C TYR A 87 -31.59 0.10 9.16
N THR A 88 -31.93 0.77 10.26
CA THR A 88 -33.11 0.48 11.07
C THR A 88 -34.03 1.70 11.04
N ALA A 89 -35.24 1.52 10.51
CA ALA A 89 -36.21 2.61 10.37
C ALA A 89 -36.75 3.09 11.73
N GLY A 90 -36.81 4.41 11.86
CA GLY A 90 -37.59 5.10 12.90
C GLY A 90 -38.97 5.51 12.38
N SER A 91 -39.57 6.50 13.03
CA SER A 91 -40.75 7.17 12.47
C SER A 91 -40.33 8.08 11.30
N TRP A 92 -41.20 8.25 10.30
CA TRP A 92 -41.00 9.12 9.12
C TRP A 92 -39.72 8.87 8.31
N ALA A 93 -39.17 7.66 8.39
CA ALA A 93 -37.91 7.22 7.80
C ALA A 93 -37.69 7.50 6.28
N TYR A 94 -38.71 7.91 5.52
CA TYR A 94 -38.57 8.35 4.13
C TYR A 94 -37.85 9.71 3.99
N GLU A 95 -37.71 10.48 5.07
CA GLU A 95 -36.96 11.74 5.10
C GLU A 95 -35.47 11.56 5.41
N ASN A 96 -35.07 10.38 5.87
CA ASN A 96 -33.70 10.06 6.22
C ASN A 96 -32.92 9.71 4.95
N TYR A 97 -31.72 10.25 4.81
CA TYR A 97 -30.79 9.83 3.77
C TYR A 97 -29.35 10.03 4.22
N TYR A 98 -28.42 9.27 3.62
CA TYR A 98 -27.00 9.42 3.92
C TYR A 98 -26.14 9.18 2.70
N TYR A 99 -24.95 9.78 2.74
CA TYR A 99 -23.88 9.62 1.76
C TYR A 99 -22.64 9.05 2.43
N ILE A 100 -21.85 8.32 1.66
CA ILE A 100 -20.51 7.87 2.03
C ILE A 100 -19.53 8.50 1.05
N TYR A 101 -18.50 9.15 1.59
CA TYR A 101 -17.42 9.76 0.85
C TYR A 101 -16.11 9.03 1.11
N ASP A 102 -15.31 8.88 0.05
CA ASP A 102 -13.96 8.32 0.16
C ASP A 102 -12.97 9.30 0.81
N ALA A 103 -11.73 8.85 0.96
CA ALA A 103 -10.63 9.63 1.52
C ALA A 103 -10.26 10.90 0.71
N THR A 104 -10.77 11.03 -0.52
CA THR A 104 -10.59 12.22 -1.38
C THR A 104 -11.78 13.18 -1.34
N GLY A 105 -12.87 12.80 -0.65
CA GLY A 105 -14.12 13.57 -0.59
C GLY A 105 -15.07 13.28 -1.76
N THR A 106 -14.87 12.19 -2.50
CA THR A 106 -15.76 11.77 -3.59
C THR A 106 -16.88 10.89 -3.06
N GLU A 107 -18.13 11.13 -3.46
CA GLU A 107 -19.26 10.26 -3.10
C GLU A 107 -19.07 8.89 -3.74
N VAL A 108 -19.08 7.84 -2.91
CA VAL A 108 -18.90 6.44 -3.31
C VAL A 108 -20.10 5.57 -2.97
N GLY A 109 -21.09 6.11 -2.26
CA GLY A 109 -22.37 5.45 -2.03
C GLY A 109 -23.36 6.34 -1.32
N SER A 110 -24.63 6.03 -1.50
CA SER A 110 -25.74 6.73 -0.86
C SER A 110 -26.97 5.84 -0.77
N ASP A 111 -27.87 6.19 0.14
CA ASP A 111 -29.13 5.49 0.37
C ASP A 111 -30.15 6.43 1.00
N GLY A 112 -31.44 6.22 0.72
CA GLY A 112 -32.53 7.10 1.14
C GLY A 112 -32.75 8.37 0.29
N VAL A 113 -31.85 8.65 -0.65
CA VAL A 113 -31.88 9.89 -1.46
C VAL A 113 -33.16 9.98 -2.29
N GLY A 114 -33.81 11.15 -2.26
CA GLY A 114 -35.02 11.43 -3.06
C GLY A 114 -36.33 11.02 -2.39
N GLY A 115 -36.37 11.00 -1.05
CA GLY A 115 -37.59 10.76 -0.28
C GLY A 115 -37.99 9.28 -0.21
N VAL A 116 -37.03 8.37 -0.32
CA VAL A 116 -37.23 6.92 -0.18
C VAL A 116 -36.69 6.48 1.16
N THR A 117 -37.34 5.52 1.82
CA THR A 117 -36.82 4.99 3.08
C THR A 117 -35.52 4.24 2.82
N PRO A 118 -34.41 4.55 3.53
CA PRO A 118 -33.17 3.81 3.39
C PRO A 118 -33.35 2.32 3.71
N THR A 119 -32.51 1.48 3.11
CA THR A 119 -32.55 0.02 3.31
C THR A 119 -31.22 -0.56 3.80
N GLY A 120 -30.16 0.24 3.80
CA GLY A 120 -28.77 -0.18 3.94
C GLY A 120 -28.11 -0.43 2.58
N ILE A 121 -26.83 -0.14 2.49
CA ILE A 121 -25.97 -0.43 1.34
C ILE A 121 -25.47 -1.87 1.48
N SER A 122 -26.02 -2.77 0.67
CA SER A 122 -25.69 -4.20 0.67
C SER A 122 -24.66 -4.59 -0.41
N THR A 123 -24.53 -3.81 -1.47
CA THR A 123 -23.44 -3.93 -2.44
C THR A 123 -22.19 -3.29 -1.84
N PRO A 124 -21.09 -4.03 -1.62
CA PRO A 124 -19.91 -3.49 -0.97
C PRO A 124 -19.29 -2.31 -1.73
N ILE A 125 -19.00 -1.24 -1.00
CA ILE A 125 -18.07 -0.20 -1.43
C ILE A 125 -16.67 -0.72 -1.13
N VAL A 126 -15.87 -0.96 -2.17
CA VAL A 126 -14.49 -1.42 -2.03
C VAL A 126 -13.61 -0.22 -1.75
N VAL A 127 -12.95 -0.23 -0.59
CA VAL A 127 -12.04 0.83 -0.16
C VAL A 127 -10.84 0.87 -1.10
N ALA A 128 -10.60 2.05 -1.67
CA ALA A 128 -9.36 2.40 -2.33
C ALA A 128 -8.71 3.54 -1.55
N CYS A 129 -7.49 3.32 -1.05
CA CYS A 129 -6.78 4.35 -0.29
C CYS A 129 -5.77 5.09 -1.19
N PRO A 130 -5.82 6.43 -1.30
CA PRO A 130 -4.89 7.19 -2.11
C PRO A 130 -3.48 7.15 -1.50
N ILE A 131 -2.53 6.57 -2.22
CA ILE A 131 -1.15 6.41 -1.75
C ILE A 131 -0.32 7.64 -2.12
N ALA A 132 -0.03 8.48 -1.13
CA ALA A 132 0.68 9.74 -1.34
C ALA A 132 2.17 9.53 -1.57
N LEU A 133 2.81 8.66 -0.78
CA LEU A 133 4.23 8.33 -0.88
C LEU A 133 4.34 6.87 -1.31
N ASP A 134 4.80 6.64 -2.53
CA ASP A 134 5.05 5.30 -3.10
C ASP A 134 6.16 5.44 -4.15
N ALA A 135 7.33 4.92 -3.82
CA ALA A 135 8.48 4.84 -4.71
C ALA A 135 8.84 3.37 -4.90
N SER A 136 8.94 2.97 -6.17
CA SER A 136 9.22 1.58 -6.53
C SER A 136 10.55 1.48 -7.24
N ILE A 137 11.20 0.32 -7.08
CA ILE A 137 12.28 -0.08 -7.98
C ILE A 137 11.66 -0.95 -9.07
N ALA A 138 11.44 -0.36 -10.25
CA ALA A 138 10.76 -1.04 -11.35
C ALA A 138 11.65 -2.09 -12.02
N SER A 139 12.94 -1.79 -12.17
CA SER A 139 13.91 -2.68 -12.81
C SER A 139 15.34 -2.42 -12.33
N ILE A 140 16.23 -3.38 -12.60
CA ILE A 140 17.68 -3.24 -12.38
C ILE A 140 18.38 -3.57 -13.70
N SER A 141 19.43 -2.81 -14.03
CA SER A 141 20.22 -2.96 -15.24
C SER A 141 21.72 -2.96 -14.93
N VAL A 142 22.42 -3.92 -15.52
CA VAL A 142 23.87 -4.13 -15.40
C VAL A 142 24.39 -4.52 -16.79
N GLY A 143 25.58 -4.02 -17.18
CA GLY A 143 26.21 -4.44 -18.43
C GLY A 143 26.77 -5.87 -18.38
N GLU A 144 26.89 -6.52 -19.54
CA GLU A 144 27.23 -7.94 -19.65
C GLU A 144 28.72 -8.24 -19.84
N CYS A 145 29.57 -7.21 -19.88
CA CYS A 145 31.00 -7.38 -20.15
C CYS A 145 31.79 -7.70 -18.87
N PRO A 146 32.85 -8.53 -18.94
CA PRO A 146 33.71 -8.87 -17.81
C PRO A 146 34.70 -7.75 -17.46
N THR A 147 34.15 -6.59 -17.12
CA THR A 147 34.85 -5.37 -16.74
C THR A 147 34.20 -4.79 -15.49
N ILE A 148 34.62 -3.61 -15.04
CA ILE A 148 33.82 -2.86 -14.07
C ILE A 148 32.46 -2.56 -14.72
N GLN A 149 31.38 -2.93 -14.04
CA GLN A 149 30.00 -2.69 -14.46
C GLN A 149 29.29 -1.83 -13.44
N ASN A 150 28.53 -0.84 -13.92
CA ASN A 150 27.62 -0.08 -13.09
C ASN A 150 26.35 -0.89 -12.87
N VAL A 151 25.80 -0.76 -11.66
CA VAL A 151 24.46 -1.23 -11.31
C VAL A 151 23.54 -0.01 -11.33
N ASN A 152 22.53 -0.03 -12.18
CA ASN A 152 21.51 1.00 -12.23
C ASN A 152 20.16 0.43 -11.82
N ALA A 153 19.39 1.17 -11.04
CA ALA A 153 18.01 0.84 -10.70
C ALA A 153 17.08 1.88 -11.31
N GLU A 154 15.97 1.44 -11.88
CA GLU A 154 14.90 2.32 -12.32
C GLU A 154 14.02 2.68 -11.12
N LEU A 155 14.21 3.88 -10.59
CA LEU A 155 13.38 4.45 -9.54
C LEU A 155 12.14 5.06 -10.21
N LEU A 156 10.96 4.61 -9.81
CA LEU A 156 9.66 5.07 -10.31
C LEU A 156 8.86 5.70 -9.17
N ASN A 157 8.32 6.91 -9.39
CA ASN A 157 7.31 7.47 -8.49
C ASN A 157 5.93 6.87 -8.80
N SER A 158 5.48 5.93 -7.99
CA SER A 158 4.16 5.29 -8.11
C SER A 158 3.08 6.02 -7.26
N GLY A 159 3.49 6.91 -6.36
CA GLY A 159 2.62 7.69 -5.48
C GLY A 159 2.11 9.01 -6.07
N LEU A 160 1.18 9.64 -5.36
CA LEU A 160 0.54 10.89 -5.78
C LEU A 160 1.39 12.14 -5.54
N ASN A 161 2.30 12.11 -4.56
CA ASN A 161 3.20 13.23 -4.31
C ASN A 161 4.40 13.15 -5.24
N THR A 162 4.88 14.29 -5.73
CA THR A 162 6.19 14.35 -6.41
C THR A 162 7.28 13.77 -5.50
N LEU A 163 8.02 12.80 -6.00
CA LEU A 163 9.15 12.20 -5.32
C LEU A 163 10.36 13.14 -5.46
N THR A 164 10.85 13.62 -4.33
CA THR A 164 11.94 14.59 -4.22
C THR A 164 13.18 14.02 -3.54
N SER A 165 13.02 12.95 -2.76
CA SER A 165 14.12 12.16 -2.22
C SER A 165 13.71 10.70 -2.04
N ASP A 166 14.70 9.81 -2.01
CA ASP A 166 14.54 8.42 -1.59
C ASP A 166 15.89 7.86 -1.07
N THR A 167 15.83 6.83 -0.23
CA THR A 167 16.98 6.01 0.15
C THR A 167 16.85 4.64 -0.50
N ILE A 168 17.79 4.32 -1.39
CA ILE A 168 17.82 3.05 -2.10
C ILE A 168 18.87 2.14 -1.47
N TYR A 169 18.42 1.02 -0.93
CA TYR A 169 19.30 -0.05 -0.45
C TYR A 169 19.49 -1.08 -1.54
N TRP A 170 20.64 -1.76 -1.53
CA TRP A 170 20.90 -2.84 -2.46
C TRP A 170 21.92 -3.85 -1.93
N THR A 171 21.88 -5.05 -2.50
CA THR A 171 22.83 -6.13 -2.22
C THR A 171 23.43 -6.66 -3.52
N LEU A 172 24.65 -7.17 -3.41
CA LEU A 172 25.33 -7.96 -4.45
C LEU A 172 25.62 -9.35 -3.87
N ASP A 173 25.04 -10.39 -4.45
CA ASP A 173 25.09 -11.78 -3.98
C ASP A 173 24.71 -11.92 -2.50
N GLY A 174 23.69 -11.16 -2.08
CA GLY A 174 23.21 -11.11 -0.70
C GLY A 174 24.09 -10.32 0.27
N VAL A 175 25.21 -9.75 -0.19
CA VAL A 175 26.06 -8.86 0.61
C VAL A 175 25.55 -7.41 0.50
N PRO A 176 25.11 -6.79 1.60
CA PRO A 176 24.69 -5.39 1.60
C PRO A 176 25.79 -4.45 1.10
N GLN A 177 25.40 -3.52 0.26
CA GLN A 177 26.28 -2.48 -0.28
C GLN A 177 25.96 -1.12 0.36
N THR A 178 26.77 -0.11 0.06
CA THR A 178 26.52 1.26 0.52
C THR A 178 25.18 1.76 -0.04
N PRO A 179 24.26 2.25 0.80
CA PRO A 179 22.99 2.82 0.34
C PRO A 179 23.21 4.07 -0.53
N VAL A 180 22.31 4.30 -1.47
CA VAL A 180 22.28 5.51 -2.29
C VAL A 180 21.19 6.45 -1.79
N TYR A 181 21.55 7.70 -1.56
CA TYR A 181 20.62 8.78 -1.21
C TYR A 181 20.30 9.56 -2.47
N TRP A 182 19.12 9.32 -3.02
CA TRP A 182 18.63 9.99 -4.21
C TRP A 182 17.93 11.30 -3.84
N THR A 183 18.16 12.35 -4.63
CA THR A 183 17.40 13.61 -4.58
C THR A 183 17.10 14.07 -6.00
N GLY A 184 15.88 14.52 -6.25
CA GLY A 184 15.46 14.94 -7.58
C GLY A 184 14.03 15.46 -7.62
N SER A 185 13.34 15.21 -8.72
CA SER A 185 11.94 15.57 -8.90
C SER A 185 11.29 14.65 -9.93
N LEU A 186 10.69 13.56 -9.48
CA LEU A 186 9.87 12.68 -10.31
C LEU A 186 8.40 12.92 -10.00
N THR A 187 7.65 13.45 -10.97
CA THR A 187 6.20 13.54 -10.85
C THR A 187 5.58 12.15 -10.96
N THR A 188 4.37 11.97 -10.44
CA THR A 188 3.64 10.69 -10.45
C THR A 188 3.69 10.00 -11.80
N GLY A 189 4.03 8.71 -11.79
CA GLY A 189 4.12 7.84 -12.95
C GLY A 189 5.41 7.95 -13.77
N ASN A 190 6.34 8.84 -13.40
CA ASN A 190 7.63 8.96 -14.09
C ASN A 190 8.76 8.24 -13.35
N SER A 191 9.74 7.76 -14.13
CA SER A 191 10.92 7.05 -13.63
C SER A 191 12.23 7.68 -14.10
N GLU A 192 13.31 7.32 -13.42
CA GLU A 192 14.67 7.54 -13.88
C GLU A 192 15.61 6.40 -13.45
N PHE A 193 16.74 6.26 -14.16
CA PHE A 193 17.79 5.33 -13.77
C PHE A 193 18.76 5.99 -12.78
N VAL A 194 18.86 5.42 -11.59
CA VAL A 194 19.79 5.80 -10.52
C VAL A 194 20.95 4.81 -10.48
N THR A 195 22.19 5.28 -10.59
CA THR A 195 23.38 4.45 -10.41
C THR A 195 23.58 4.13 -8.93
N LEU A 196 23.51 2.85 -8.58
CA LEU A 196 23.65 2.34 -7.22
C LEU A 196 25.12 2.16 -6.79
N GLY A 197 25.97 1.81 -7.75
CA GLY A 197 27.37 1.52 -7.54
C GLY A 197 27.96 0.76 -8.71
N SER A 198 29.11 0.13 -8.48
CA SER A 198 29.76 -0.71 -9.48
C SER A 198 30.48 -1.89 -8.86
N PHE A 199 30.71 -2.93 -9.64
CA PHE A 199 31.53 -4.08 -9.26
C PHE A 199 32.35 -4.57 -10.44
N LEU A 200 33.44 -5.29 -10.15
CA LEU A 200 34.22 -5.97 -11.19
C LEU A 200 33.50 -7.27 -11.58
N ALA A 201 32.88 -7.27 -12.75
CA ALA A 201 32.27 -8.45 -13.34
C ALA A 201 33.34 -9.39 -13.91
N VAL A 202 33.20 -10.69 -13.61
CA VAL A 202 34.11 -11.73 -14.09
C VAL A 202 33.34 -12.67 -15.01
N ALA A 203 33.92 -12.96 -16.17
CA ALA A 203 33.33 -13.85 -17.16
C ALA A 203 33.00 -15.23 -16.56
N GLY A 204 31.82 -15.75 -16.89
CA GLY A 204 31.34 -17.05 -16.43
C GLY A 204 30.72 -17.05 -15.03
N ASN A 205 30.77 -15.94 -14.30
CA ASN A 205 30.07 -15.80 -13.02
C ASN A 205 28.65 -15.28 -13.22
N THR A 206 27.74 -15.72 -12.34
CA THR A 206 26.40 -15.16 -12.18
C THR A 206 26.36 -14.29 -10.94
N TYR A 207 25.77 -13.11 -11.04
CA TYR A 207 25.60 -12.15 -9.96
C TYR A 207 24.12 -11.93 -9.71
N ASN A 208 23.72 -11.95 -8.44
CA ASN A 208 22.36 -11.63 -8.00
C ASN A 208 22.35 -10.25 -7.35
N ILE A 209 21.52 -9.36 -7.86
CA ILE A 209 21.34 -8.01 -7.35
C ILE A 209 19.91 -7.90 -6.83
N VAL A 210 19.76 -7.34 -5.64
CA VAL A 210 18.47 -6.94 -5.08
C VAL A 210 18.57 -5.49 -4.70
N ALA A 211 17.62 -4.65 -5.12
CA ALA A 211 17.54 -3.25 -4.75
C ALA A 211 16.11 -2.90 -4.33
N TRP A 212 15.97 -2.02 -3.34
CA TRP A 212 14.67 -1.55 -2.89
C TRP A 212 14.67 -0.09 -2.46
N SER A 213 13.56 0.58 -2.76
CA SER A 213 13.21 1.87 -2.17
C SER A 213 12.90 1.68 -0.68
N ALA A 214 13.12 2.71 0.14
CA ALA A 214 12.89 2.57 1.59
C ALA A 214 12.37 3.83 2.27
N SER A 215 12.51 5.02 1.69
CA SER A 215 12.12 6.27 2.36
C SER A 215 11.76 7.37 1.36
N PRO A 216 10.68 7.19 0.58
CA PRO A 216 10.18 8.22 -0.34
C PRO A 216 9.87 9.51 0.42
N ASN A 217 10.49 10.62 0.02
CA ASN A 217 10.40 11.91 0.70
C ASN A 217 10.68 11.87 2.22
N GLY A 218 11.45 10.87 2.68
CA GLY A 218 11.73 10.64 4.11
C GLY A 218 10.55 10.06 4.91
N GLY A 219 9.45 9.68 4.25
CA GLY A 219 8.29 9.04 4.87
C GLY A 219 8.28 7.53 4.73
N VAL A 220 7.17 6.92 5.15
CA VAL A 220 6.89 5.50 4.96
C VAL A 220 6.27 5.30 3.58
N ASP A 221 6.76 4.31 2.83
CA ASP A 221 6.16 3.89 1.57
C ASP A 221 4.79 3.24 1.81
N GLY A 222 3.77 3.70 1.10
CA GLY A 222 2.41 3.18 1.23
C GLY A 222 2.15 1.91 0.43
N ASN A 223 3.05 1.51 -0.47
CA ASN A 223 2.94 0.27 -1.24
C ASN A 223 4.24 -0.55 -1.20
N ILE A 224 4.57 -1.07 -0.01
CA ILE A 224 5.76 -1.90 0.21
C ILE A 224 5.92 -3.13 -0.71
N SER A 225 4.86 -3.52 -1.45
CA SER A 225 4.87 -4.67 -2.34
C SER A 225 5.64 -4.43 -3.64
N ASN A 226 5.86 -3.16 -4.02
CA ASN A 226 6.54 -2.76 -5.25
C ASN A 226 7.95 -2.18 -4.99
N ASP A 227 8.37 -2.03 -3.73
CA ASP A 227 9.66 -1.43 -3.37
C ASP A 227 10.85 -2.19 -3.96
N THR A 228 10.77 -3.52 -4.07
CA THR A 228 11.92 -4.40 -4.29
C THR A 228 11.97 -5.00 -5.70
N ALA A 229 13.09 -4.78 -6.40
CA ALA A 229 13.44 -5.53 -7.60
C ALA A 229 14.58 -6.53 -7.33
N THR A 230 14.53 -7.65 -8.04
CA THR A 230 15.61 -8.65 -8.07
C THR A 230 16.04 -8.88 -9.52
N PHE A 231 17.34 -8.94 -9.75
CA PHE A 231 17.92 -9.17 -11.06
C PHE A 231 19.12 -10.11 -10.97
N ALA A 232 19.19 -11.09 -11.86
CA ALA A 232 20.32 -12.01 -11.96
C ALA A 232 20.94 -11.92 -13.36
N ILE A 233 22.25 -11.73 -13.41
CA ILE A 233 23.00 -11.58 -14.65
C ILE A 233 24.16 -12.57 -14.69
N THR A 234 24.33 -13.27 -15.81
CA THR A 234 25.50 -14.11 -16.07
C THR A 234 26.41 -13.38 -17.05
N ILE A 235 27.67 -13.17 -16.66
CA ILE A 235 28.62 -12.41 -17.45
C ILE A 235 29.19 -13.30 -18.55
N SER A 236 29.07 -12.85 -19.79
CA SER A 236 29.42 -13.67 -20.93
C SER A 236 30.93 -13.97 -20.99
N ASN A 237 31.26 -15.23 -21.28
CA ASN A 237 32.60 -15.64 -21.69
C ASN A 237 32.85 -15.22 -23.14
N ILE A 238 32.78 -13.93 -23.46
CA ILE A 238 33.19 -13.50 -24.78
C ILE A 238 34.72 -13.61 -24.83
N GLY A 239 35.20 -14.74 -25.35
CA GLY A 239 36.51 -14.79 -25.96
C GLY A 239 36.47 -13.80 -27.12
N LEU A 240 37.35 -12.80 -27.09
CA LEU A 240 37.65 -11.98 -28.26
C LEU A 240 38.03 -12.95 -29.39
N ALA A 241 37.10 -13.13 -30.35
CA ALA A 241 37.38 -13.78 -31.62
C ALA A 241 37.86 -12.72 -32.62
#